data_AF-A0A1X2EMW3-F1
#
_entry.id   AF-A0A1X2EMW3-F1
#
_cell.length_a   1.000
_cell.length_b   1.000
_cell.length_c   1.000
_cell.angle_alpha   90.00
_cell.angle_beta   90.00
_cell.angle_gamma   90.00
#
_symmetry.space_group_name_H-M   'P 1'
#
loop_
_entity.id
_entity.type
_entity.pdbx_description
1 polymer ?
#
loop_
_entity_poly.entity_id
_entity_poly.type
_entity_poly.pdbx_seq_one_letter_code
_entity_poly.pdbx_strand_id
1 'polypeptide(L)'
;MNTPRGLVYDVPPEWVIKSCSTLIGWEKPCDDGPFGYCPIRTMSGAAELPDPLCESGQFAVTGAPGASNANDIDEAVRLESGLVADIFTSADGVVPTVSLSEPRHLSIGDTPAVEIVATVSGVDSGGCADSPGGLHVMVATTVPDQPGSVLFVVSMRQGGPDDPDPALTEQLVGTLRFAD
;
A
#
# COMPACT_ATOMS: atom_id res chain seq x y z
N MET A 1 16.70 15.45 3.55
CA MET A 1 16.69 14.26 2.66
C MET A 1 15.37 14.36 1.90
N ASN A 2 15.32 14.43 0.57
CA ASN A 2 14.03 14.66 -0.12
C ASN A 2 13.26 13.34 -0.19
N THR A 3 12.32 13.18 0.72
CA THR A 3 11.41 12.03 0.80
C THR A 3 10.18 12.38 -0.03
N PRO A 4 9.73 11.48 -0.92
CA PRO A 4 8.49 11.72 -1.64
C PRO A 4 7.36 11.93 -0.63
N ARG A 5 6.60 13.02 -0.81
CA ARG A 5 5.45 13.37 0.03
C ARG A 5 5.77 13.66 1.51
N GLY A 6 7.02 13.88 1.89
CA GLY A 6 7.38 14.39 3.23
C GLY A 6 7.08 13.42 4.38
N LEU A 7 6.82 12.15 4.08
CA LEU A 7 6.70 11.06 5.05
C LEU A 7 7.94 10.17 5.01
N VAL A 8 8.32 9.64 6.16
CA VAL A 8 9.32 8.58 6.31
C VAL A 8 8.85 7.55 7.32
N TYR A 9 9.38 6.34 7.17
CA TYR A 9 9.11 5.17 8.00
C TYR A 9 10.38 4.33 8.04
N ASP A 10 10.51 3.48 9.06
CA ASP A 10 11.63 2.57 9.16
C ASP A 10 11.37 1.33 8.32
N VAL A 11 12.41 0.86 7.62
CA VAL A 11 12.33 -0.29 6.71
C VAL A 11 13.11 -1.44 7.35
N PRO A 12 12.50 -2.63 7.51
CA PRO A 12 13.22 -3.80 8.02
C PRO A 12 14.44 -4.14 7.15
N PRO A 13 15.53 -4.67 7.74
CA PRO A 13 16.80 -4.86 7.04
C PRO A 13 16.74 -5.84 5.86
N GLU A 14 15.77 -6.75 5.85
CA GLU A 14 15.54 -7.71 4.78
C GLU A 14 14.77 -7.14 3.57
N TRP A 15 14.23 -5.92 3.69
CA TRP A 15 13.50 -5.25 2.61
C TRP A 15 14.44 -4.46 1.71
N VAL A 16 14.04 -4.30 0.45
CA VAL A 16 14.75 -3.50 -0.55
C VAL A 16 14.13 -2.11 -0.61
N ILE A 17 14.89 -1.09 -0.19
CA ILE A 17 14.52 0.32 -0.36
C ILE A 17 14.68 0.71 -1.83
N LYS A 18 13.62 1.24 -2.44
CA LYS A 18 13.65 1.73 -3.81
C LYS A 18 14.17 3.17 -3.88
N SER A 19 14.72 3.54 -5.03
CA SER A 19 15.17 4.92 -5.26
C SER A 19 14.00 5.91 -5.21
N CYS A 20 14.24 7.17 -4.87
CA CYS A 20 13.17 8.19 -4.79
C CYS A 20 12.41 8.40 -6.10
N SER A 21 13.02 8.11 -7.25
CA SER A 21 12.41 8.19 -8.58
C SER A 21 11.66 6.92 -9.00
N THR A 22 11.79 5.83 -8.25
CA THR A 22 11.09 4.59 -8.55
C THR A 22 9.63 4.73 -8.15
N LEU A 23 8.75 4.47 -9.11
CA LEU A 23 7.32 4.27 -8.86
C LEU A 23 7.04 2.78 -8.83
N ILE A 24 6.35 2.32 -7.79
CA ILE A 24 5.79 0.98 -7.71
C ILE A 24 4.27 1.06 -7.65
N GLY A 25 3.56 -0.03 -7.88
CA GLY A 25 2.12 0.00 -7.80
C GLY A 25 1.44 -1.21 -8.41
N TRP A 26 0.15 -1.04 -8.68
CA TRP A 26 -0.70 -2.05 -9.29
C TRP A 26 -1.32 -1.48 -10.55
N GLU A 27 -1.50 -2.34 -11.54
CA GLU A 27 -2.16 -2.04 -12.80
C GLU A 27 -3.20 -3.09 -13.11
N LYS A 28 -4.13 -2.75 -13.99
CA LYS A 28 -5.12 -3.67 -14.53
C LYS A 28 -5.19 -3.57 -16.04
N PRO A 29 -5.59 -4.64 -16.75
CA PRO A 29 -5.90 -4.56 -18.16
C PRO A 29 -6.96 -3.48 -18.44
N CYS A 30 -6.75 -2.68 -19.48
CA CYS A 30 -7.71 -1.67 -19.96
C CYS A 30 -7.45 -1.31 -21.43
N ASP A 31 -8.53 -0.98 -22.15
CA ASP A 31 -8.43 -0.62 -23.59
C ASP A 31 -7.79 0.76 -23.82
N ASP A 32 -7.93 1.68 -22.87
CA ASP A 32 -7.45 3.07 -22.98
C ASP A 32 -5.96 3.23 -22.62
N GLY A 33 -5.31 2.16 -22.16
CA GLY A 33 -3.90 2.17 -21.78
C GLY A 33 -2.98 2.04 -23.00
N PRO A 34 -1.87 2.80 -23.11
CA PRO A 34 -0.99 2.77 -24.27
C PRO A 34 -0.35 1.39 -24.55
N PHE A 35 -0.34 0.51 -23.54
CA PHE A 35 0.15 -0.87 -23.61
C PHE A 35 -0.90 -1.90 -23.19
N GLY A 36 -2.18 -1.52 -23.15
CA GLY A 36 -3.28 -2.39 -22.70
C GLY A 36 -3.45 -2.47 -21.18
N TYR A 37 -2.77 -1.61 -20.41
CA TYR A 37 -2.84 -1.56 -18.95
C TYR A 37 -3.02 -0.13 -18.44
N CYS A 38 -3.78 0.00 -17.35
CA CYS A 38 -4.03 1.24 -16.62
C CYS A 38 -3.54 1.09 -15.19
N PRO A 39 -2.82 2.08 -14.63
CA PRO A 39 -2.47 2.05 -13.22
C PRO A 39 -3.74 2.12 -12.36
N ILE A 40 -3.88 1.18 -11.43
CA ILE A 40 -4.85 1.27 -10.34
C ILE A 40 -4.30 2.27 -9.32
N ARG A 41 -3.04 2.07 -8.92
CA ARG A 41 -2.37 2.92 -7.95
C ARG A 41 -0.87 2.93 -8.15
N THR A 42 -0.25 4.09 -7.96
CA THR A 42 1.21 4.26 -7.99
C THR A 42 1.69 4.93 -6.70
N MET A 43 2.84 4.49 -6.22
CA MET A 43 3.47 4.90 -4.97
C MET A 43 4.93 5.25 -5.20
N SER A 44 5.43 6.15 -4.36
CA SER A 44 6.83 6.58 -4.33
C SER A 44 7.38 6.45 -2.91
N GLY A 45 8.69 6.61 -2.72
CA GLY A 45 9.31 6.44 -1.40
C GLY A 45 9.13 5.01 -0.89
N ALA A 46 9.22 4.05 -1.81
CA ALA A 46 8.75 2.70 -1.61
C ALA A 46 9.84 1.74 -1.12
N ALA A 47 9.41 0.68 -0.45
CA ALA A 47 10.22 -0.48 -0.13
C ALA A 47 9.42 -1.75 -0.39
N GLU A 48 10.12 -2.86 -0.65
CA GLU A 48 9.47 -4.16 -0.87
C GLU A 48 10.22 -5.29 -0.17
N LEU A 49 9.47 -6.30 0.24
CA LEU A 49 9.99 -7.60 0.62
C LEU A 49 9.85 -8.54 -0.59
N PRO A 50 10.95 -8.90 -1.27
CA PRO A 50 10.90 -9.74 -2.46
C PRO A 50 10.46 -11.17 -2.12
N ASP A 51 9.77 -11.81 -3.06
CA ASP A 51 9.52 -13.26 -3.03
C ASP A 51 10.65 -13.97 -3.79
N PRO A 52 11.55 -14.71 -3.11
CA PRO A 52 12.69 -15.34 -3.76
C PRO A 52 12.28 -16.50 -4.69
N LEU A 53 11.04 -16.98 -4.59
CA LEU A 53 10.51 -18.07 -5.42
C LEU A 53 9.68 -17.54 -6.60
N CYS A 54 9.39 -16.24 -6.64
CA CYS A 54 8.63 -15.57 -7.69
C CYS A 54 9.36 -14.30 -8.13
N GLU A 55 10.10 -14.35 -9.24
CA GLU A 55 10.94 -13.23 -9.70
C GLU A 55 10.15 -11.93 -9.94
N SER A 56 8.86 -12.03 -10.28
CA SER A 56 7.94 -10.90 -10.45
C SER A 56 7.06 -10.64 -9.22
N GLY A 57 7.32 -11.32 -8.10
CA GLY A 57 6.51 -11.32 -6.90
C GLY A 57 7.18 -10.63 -5.72
N GLN A 58 6.32 -10.15 -4.83
CA GLN A 58 6.69 -9.56 -3.56
C GLN A 58 5.77 -10.13 -2.49
N PHE A 59 6.33 -10.45 -1.33
CA PHE A 59 5.55 -10.76 -0.14
C PHE A 59 4.88 -9.51 0.42
N ALA A 60 5.55 -8.36 0.31
CA ALA A 60 5.00 -7.10 0.77
C ALA A 60 5.60 -5.90 0.03
N VAL A 61 4.82 -4.83 -0.05
CA VAL A 61 5.23 -3.52 -0.55
C VAL A 61 4.72 -2.43 0.37
N THR A 62 5.45 -1.32 0.41
CA THR A 62 5.05 -0.12 1.11
C THR A 62 5.44 1.11 0.33
N GLY A 63 4.72 2.21 0.51
CA GLY A 63 5.04 3.49 -0.10
C GLY A 63 4.00 4.56 0.15
N ALA A 64 4.29 5.76 -0.35
CA ALA A 64 3.39 6.90 -0.26
C ALA A 64 2.79 7.19 -1.65
N PRO A 65 1.49 6.90 -1.87
CA PRO A 65 0.81 7.40 -3.04
C PRO A 65 0.41 8.88 -2.86
N GLY A 66 0.09 9.54 -3.97
CA GLY A 66 -0.50 10.88 -3.93
C GLY A 66 -2.01 10.83 -3.65
N ALA A 67 -2.50 11.69 -2.76
CA ALA A 67 -3.93 11.94 -2.53
C ALA A 67 -4.28 13.42 -2.65
N SER A 68 -3.66 14.13 -3.60
CA SER A 68 -3.86 15.57 -3.80
C SER A 68 -5.29 15.97 -4.19
N ASN A 69 -6.16 14.99 -4.47
CA ASN A 69 -7.57 15.19 -4.80
C ASN A 69 -8.50 15.20 -3.57
N ALA A 70 -8.02 14.88 -2.37
CA ALA A 70 -8.79 14.91 -1.14
C ALA A 70 -8.11 15.81 -0.09
N ASN A 71 -8.84 16.80 0.43
CA ASN A 71 -8.33 17.71 1.47
C ASN A 71 -8.64 17.21 2.89
N ASP A 72 -9.50 16.20 3.00
CA ASP A 72 -9.92 15.57 4.24
C ASP A 72 -9.30 14.17 4.36
N ILE A 73 -8.72 13.87 5.52
CA ILE A 73 -7.98 12.62 5.75
C ILE A 73 -8.91 11.40 5.81
N ASP A 74 -10.16 11.56 6.29
CA ASP A 74 -11.17 10.51 6.28
C ASP A 74 -11.67 10.21 4.87
N GLU A 75 -11.89 11.24 4.06
CA GLU A 75 -12.20 11.09 2.63
C GLU A 75 -11.05 10.40 1.88
N ALA A 76 -9.81 10.83 2.11
CA ALA A 76 -8.64 10.30 1.43
C ALA A 76 -8.45 8.80 1.68
N VAL A 77 -8.53 8.35 2.94
CA VAL A 77 -8.37 6.92 3.27
C VAL A 77 -9.53 6.08 2.76
N ARG A 78 -10.76 6.63 2.71
CA ARG A 78 -11.92 5.92 2.13
C ARG A 78 -11.78 5.76 0.63
N LEU A 79 -11.35 6.80 -0.09
CA LEU A 79 -11.09 6.71 -1.52
C LEU A 79 -10.02 5.66 -1.83
N GLU A 80 -8.95 5.61 -1.04
CA GLU A 80 -7.92 4.57 -1.17
C GLU A 80 -8.48 3.17 -0.91
N SER A 81 -9.29 3.01 0.15
CA SER A 81 -9.89 1.72 0.49
C SER A 81 -10.80 1.16 -0.60
N GLY A 82 -11.39 2.04 -1.43
CA GLY A 82 -12.18 1.66 -2.58
C GLY A 82 -11.39 0.97 -3.71
N LEU A 83 -10.06 1.12 -3.72
CA LEU A 83 -9.17 0.52 -4.72
C LEU A 83 -8.76 -0.92 -4.37
N VAL A 84 -8.95 -1.37 -3.13
CA VAL A 84 -8.38 -2.64 -2.63
C VAL A 84 -8.89 -3.85 -3.43
N ALA A 85 -10.17 -3.89 -3.79
CA ALA A 85 -10.70 -4.99 -4.58
C ALA A 85 -10.03 -5.08 -5.95
N ASP A 86 -9.83 -3.94 -6.62
CA ASP A 86 -9.13 -3.87 -7.91
C ASP A 86 -7.65 -4.27 -7.76
N ILE A 87 -6.97 -3.80 -6.70
CA ILE A 87 -5.56 -4.10 -6.41
C ILE A 87 -5.30 -5.62 -6.32
N PHE A 88 -6.22 -6.37 -5.72
CA PHE A 88 -6.09 -7.80 -5.50
C PHE A 88 -6.87 -8.66 -6.51
N THR A 89 -7.48 -8.05 -7.53
CA THR A 89 -8.13 -8.81 -8.61
C THR A 89 -7.06 -9.45 -9.50
N SER A 90 -7.21 -10.75 -9.78
CA SER A 90 -6.23 -11.48 -10.58
C SER A 90 -6.26 -11.11 -12.07
N ALA A 91 -5.23 -11.49 -12.81
CA ALA A 91 -5.17 -11.26 -14.26
C ALA A 91 -6.33 -11.94 -15.01
N ASP A 92 -6.83 -13.06 -14.51
CA ASP A 92 -7.99 -13.78 -15.05
C ASP A 92 -9.33 -13.19 -14.58
N GLY A 93 -9.30 -12.09 -13.82
CA GLY A 93 -10.48 -11.35 -13.37
C GLY A 93 -11.16 -11.94 -12.13
N VAL A 94 -10.47 -12.78 -11.36
CA VAL A 94 -11.00 -13.29 -10.09
C VAL A 94 -10.97 -12.16 -9.06
N VAL A 95 -12.15 -11.68 -8.67
CA VAL A 95 -12.31 -10.61 -7.68
C VAL A 95 -12.28 -11.20 -6.27
N PRO A 96 -11.44 -10.68 -5.37
CA PRO A 96 -11.32 -11.18 -4.01
C PRO A 96 -12.46 -10.69 -3.11
N THR A 97 -12.58 -11.28 -1.92
CA THR A 97 -13.42 -10.75 -0.84
C THR A 97 -12.59 -9.80 0.03
N VAL A 98 -13.10 -8.58 0.23
CA VAL A 98 -12.46 -7.54 1.05
C VAL A 98 -13.31 -7.25 2.28
N SER A 99 -12.69 -7.28 3.46
CA SER A 99 -13.26 -6.82 4.72
C SER A 99 -12.47 -5.62 5.24
N LEU A 100 -13.13 -4.49 5.44
CA LEU A 100 -12.52 -3.27 5.97
C LEU A 100 -12.73 -3.17 7.48
N SER A 101 -11.72 -2.68 8.20
CA SER A 101 -11.86 -2.25 9.58
C SER A 101 -12.72 -0.99 9.68
N GLU A 102 -13.19 -0.67 10.90
CA GLU A 102 -13.60 0.70 11.18
C GLU A 102 -12.37 1.64 11.08
N PRO A 103 -12.56 2.92 10.70
CA PRO A 103 -11.48 3.90 10.70
C PRO A 103 -10.89 4.07 12.11
N ARG A 104 -9.56 3.96 12.21
CA ARG A 104 -8.82 4.20 13.45
C ARG A 104 -8.12 5.54 13.37
N HIS A 105 -8.51 6.47 14.23
CA HIS A 105 -7.84 7.75 14.36
C HIS A 105 -6.56 7.61 15.20
N LEU A 106 -5.47 8.17 14.70
CA LEU A 106 -4.15 8.20 15.35
C LEU A 106 -3.46 9.54 15.09
N SER A 107 -2.19 9.65 15.45
CA SER A 107 -1.38 10.85 15.18
C SER A 107 0.02 10.48 14.73
N ILE A 108 0.56 11.27 13.80
CA ILE A 108 1.96 11.23 13.37
C ILE A 108 2.60 12.50 13.94
N GLY A 109 3.38 12.35 15.00
CA GLY A 109 3.72 13.50 15.86
C GLY A 109 2.45 14.15 16.40
N ASP A 110 2.31 15.46 16.21
CA ASP A 110 1.12 16.23 16.61
C ASP A 110 0.05 16.33 15.50
N THR A 111 0.27 15.71 14.34
CA THR A 111 -0.65 15.81 13.20
C THR A 111 -1.64 14.64 13.18
N PRO A 112 -2.96 14.90 13.06
CA PRO A 112 -3.97 13.85 12.96
C PRO A 112 -3.78 12.94 11.74
N ALA A 113 -4.02 11.65 11.93
CA ALA A 113 -4.02 10.64 10.87
C ALA A 113 -5.18 9.65 11.05
N VAL A 114 -5.58 9.00 9.96
CA VAL A 114 -6.63 7.97 9.95
C VAL A 114 -6.13 6.74 9.25
N GLU A 115 -6.33 5.58 9.87
CA GLU A 115 -6.00 4.28 9.30
C GLU A 115 -7.26 3.48 8.97
N ILE A 116 -7.24 2.80 7.83
CA ILE A 116 -8.15 1.69 7.52
C ILE A 116 -7.30 0.48 7.17
N VAL A 117 -7.66 -0.67 7.74
CA VAL A 117 -7.06 -1.96 7.41
C VAL A 117 -8.04 -2.76 6.58
N ALA A 118 -7.61 -3.23 5.43
CA ALA A 118 -8.34 -4.15 4.59
C ALA A 118 -7.74 -5.56 4.72
N THR A 119 -8.57 -6.52 5.15
CA THR A 119 -8.25 -7.95 5.10
C THR A 119 -8.86 -8.53 3.84
N VAL A 120 -8.03 -9.18 3.02
CA VAL A 120 -8.39 -9.72 1.71
C VAL A 120 -8.30 -11.24 1.75
N SER A 121 -9.27 -11.91 1.14
CA SER A 121 -9.33 -13.37 1.04
C SER A 121 -9.84 -13.81 -0.34
N GLY A 122 -9.53 -15.04 -0.73
CA GLY A 122 -9.85 -15.54 -2.07
C GLY A 122 -8.99 -14.91 -3.15
N VAL A 123 -7.75 -14.56 -2.81
CA VAL A 123 -6.74 -14.11 -3.78
C VAL A 123 -6.30 -15.33 -4.58
N ASP A 124 -6.35 -15.20 -5.90
CA ASP A 124 -5.89 -16.23 -6.82
C ASP A 124 -4.36 -16.28 -6.85
N SER A 125 -3.76 -17.47 -6.82
CA SER A 125 -2.31 -17.61 -6.61
C SER A 125 -1.46 -17.31 -7.85
N GLY A 126 -2.07 -17.16 -9.03
CA GLY A 126 -1.42 -16.55 -10.22
C GLY A 126 -0.12 -17.23 -10.68
N GLY A 127 0.15 -18.46 -10.24
CA GLY A 127 1.37 -19.23 -10.57
C GLY A 127 2.59 -18.99 -9.68
N CYS A 128 2.51 -18.10 -8.69
CA CYS A 128 3.52 -17.95 -7.64
C CYS A 128 2.98 -18.49 -6.30
N ALA A 129 3.82 -18.56 -5.25
CA ALA A 129 3.47 -19.21 -3.98
C ALA A 129 2.04 -18.88 -3.48
N ASP A 130 1.33 -19.92 -2.99
CA ASP A 130 -0.09 -19.86 -2.65
C ASP A 130 -0.36 -19.04 -1.37
N SER A 131 -0.49 -17.72 -1.51
CA SER A 131 -1.03 -16.85 -0.46
C SER A 131 -2.49 -16.51 -0.77
N PRO A 132 -3.47 -17.18 -0.14
CA PRO A 132 -4.89 -17.05 -0.48
C PRO A 132 -5.53 -15.72 -0.01
N GLY A 133 -4.74 -14.86 0.64
CA GLY A 133 -5.21 -13.60 1.18
C GLY A 133 -4.14 -12.51 1.19
N GLY A 134 -4.51 -11.39 1.80
CA GLY A 134 -3.62 -10.27 2.00
C GLY A 134 -4.09 -9.33 3.08
N LEU A 135 -3.19 -8.47 3.52
CA LEU A 135 -3.46 -7.35 4.41
C LEU A 135 -3.02 -6.07 3.70
N HIS A 136 -3.91 -5.09 3.63
CA HIS A 136 -3.65 -3.81 2.99
C HIS A 136 -4.01 -2.68 3.96
N VAL A 137 -3.00 -2.03 4.50
CA VAL A 137 -3.12 -0.94 5.48
C VAL A 137 -2.94 0.38 4.77
N MET A 138 -3.86 1.30 5.00
CA MET A 138 -3.86 2.63 4.41
C MET A 138 -3.94 3.66 5.53
N VAL A 139 -2.99 4.58 5.57
CA VAL A 139 -2.94 5.68 6.55
C VAL A 139 -2.98 7.00 5.80
N ALA A 140 -3.98 7.83 6.08
CA ALA A 140 -4.07 9.20 5.57
C ALA A 140 -3.66 10.21 6.64
N THR A 141 -2.95 11.25 6.23
CA THR A 141 -2.56 12.39 7.07
C THR A 141 -2.45 13.65 6.22
N THR A 142 -2.12 14.78 6.83
CA THR A 142 -1.66 15.98 6.13
C THR A 142 -0.16 16.19 6.39
N VAL A 143 0.53 16.78 5.42
CA VAL A 143 1.96 17.10 5.55
C VAL A 143 2.10 18.61 5.42
N PRO A 144 2.82 19.30 6.35
CA PRO A 144 3.07 20.72 6.23
C PRO A 144 3.59 21.11 4.85
N ASP A 145 3.11 22.23 4.32
CA ASP A 145 3.47 22.77 3.01
C ASP A 145 3.17 21.86 1.79
N GLN A 146 2.38 20.79 1.99
CA GLN A 146 1.84 19.99 0.88
C GLN A 146 0.34 20.19 0.69
N PRO A 147 -0.13 20.31 -0.56
CA PRO A 147 -1.55 20.43 -0.84
C PRO A 147 -2.25 19.08 -0.63
N GLY A 148 -3.36 19.12 0.11
CA GLY A 148 -4.24 17.99 0.33
C GLY A 148 -3.67 16.93 1.28
N SER A 149 -4.32 15.77 1.27
CA SER A 149 -3.92 14.62 2.09
C SER A 149 -2.76 13.86 1.45
N VAL A 150 -1.96 13.24 2.29
CA VAL A 150 -0.92 12.29 1.92
C VAL A 150 -1.31 10.93 2.50
N LEU A 151 -1.05 9.89 1.71
CA LEU A 151 -1.28 8.51 2.12
C LEU A 151 0.05 7.78 2.34
N PHE A 152 0.00 6.80 3.22
CA PHE A 152 0.99 5.74 3.35
C PHE A 152 0.25 4.40 3.25
N VAL A 153 0.79 3.50 2.45
CA VAL A 153 0.17 2.20 2.17
C VAL A 153 1.17 1.10 2.48
N VAL A 154 0.72 0.05 3.16
CA VAL A 154 1.42 -1.22 3.30
C VAL A 154 0.52 -2.31 2.74
N SER A 155 1.01 -3.11 1.79
CA SER A 155 0.28 -4.25 1.23
C SER A 155 1.12 -5.50 1.37
N MET A 156 0.57 -6.55 1.95
CA MET A 156 1.27 -7.82 2.15
C MET A 156 0.37 -9.02 1.84
N ARG A 157 1.00 -10.10 1.37
CA ARG A 157 0.39 -11.42 1.24
C ARG A 157 0.12 -12.02 2.63
N GLN A 158 -0.93 -12.84 2.72
CA GLN A 158 -1.33 -13.51 3.96
C GLN A 158 -1.86 -14.93 3.70
N GLY A 159 -1.62 -15.81 4.68
CA GLY A 159 -2.16 -17.18 4.72
C GLY A 159 -1.35 -18.21 3.94
N GLY A 160 -0.30 -17.80 3.25
CA GLY A 160 0.66 -18.65 2.54
C GLY A 160 1.92 -18.96 3.35
N PRO A 161 2.76 -19.87 2.85
CA PRO A 161 4.06 -20.15 3.44
C PRO A 161 4.98 -18.93 3.31
N ASP A 162 5.80 -18.68 4.34
CA ASP A 162 6.77 -17.58 4.39
C ASP A 162 6.17 -16.16 4.30
N ASP A 163 4.83 -16.05 4.33
CA ASP A 163 4.16 -14.76 4.40
C ASP A 163 4.55 -13.98 5.67
N PRO A 164 4.66 -12.64 5.59
CA PRO A 164 5.04 -11.83 6.73
C PRO A 164 4.04 -11.92 7.88
N ASP A 165 4.54 -11.81 9.11
CA ASP A 165 3.69 -11.63 10.29
C ASP A 165 2.82 -10.37 10.12
N PRO A 166 1.49 -10.45 10.27
CA PRO A 166 0.60 -9.29 10.24
C PRO A 166 1.06 -8.11 11.11
N ALA A 167 1.70 -8.40 12.26
CA ALA A 167 2.19 -7.40 13.20
C ALA A 167 3.27 -6.49 12.60
N LEU A 168 3.88 -6.88 11.48
CA LEU A 168 4.81 -6.03 10.74
C LEU A 168 4.13 -4.74 10.23
N THR A 169 2.83 -4.80 9.88
CA THR A 169 2.11 -3.60 9.45
C THR A 169 2.01 -2.53 10.55
N GLU A 170 1.71 -2.96 11.78
CA GLU A 170 1.65 -2.07 12.94
C GLU A 170 3.03 -1.48 13.27
N GLN A 171 4.09 -2.27 13.13
CA GLN A 171 5.47 -1.79 13.31
C GLN A 171 5.84 -0.72 12.28
N LEU A 172 5.52 -0.94 11.00
CA LEU A 172 5.76 0.04 9.93
C LEU A 172 4.99 1.34 10.19
N VAL A 173 3.69 1.25 10.47
CA VAL A 173 2.85 2.42 10.80
C VAL A 173 3.37 3.14 12.05
N GLY A 174 3.80 2.40 13.07
CA GLY A 174 4.33 2.96 14.32
C GLY A 174 5.63 3.77 14.17
N THR A 175 6.32 3.63 13.04
CA THR A 175 7.57 4.37 12.74
C THR A 175 7.36 5.60 11.86
N LEU A 176 6.11 5.83 11.41
CA LEU A 176 5.77 6.98 10.57
C LEU A 176 6.11 8.29 11.25
N ARG A 177 6.77 9.18 10.50
CA ARG A 177 7.14 10.53 10.92
C ARG A 177 7.30 11.44 9.70
N PHE A 178 7.29 12.74 9.93
CA PHE A 178 7.56 13.71 8.88
C PHE A 178 9.06 13.80 8.59
N ALA A 179 9.40 14.10 7.34
CA ALA A 179 10.76 14.38 6.95
C ALA A 179 11.22 15.74 7.50
N ASP A 180 12.43 15.77 8.08
CA ASP A 180 13.12 17.00 8.49
C ASP A 180 13.67 17.81 7.29
#